data_AF-A0A099NYN2-F1
#
_entry.id   AF-A0A099NYN2-F1
#
_cell.length_a   1.000
_cell.length_b   1.000
_cell.length_c   1.000
_cell.angle_alpha   90.00
_cell.angle_beta   90.00
_cell.angle_gamma   90.00
#
_symmetry.space_group_name_H-M   'P 1'
#
loop_
_entity.id
_entity.type
_entity.pdbx_description
1 polymer ?
#
loop_
_entity_poly.entity_id
_entity_poly.type
_entity_poly.pdbx_seq_one_letter_code
_entity_poly.pdbx_strand_id
1 'polypeptide(L)'
;FPIFGGWHYNFTIGWDYALNQFVRQNNEEYILKANILDGIYDATYDQVELNVYLPEGAEIIDYALPFGIDEPTISHETSYLDVGTGHTRITFRIENLIDEMKNLVVVLRYRYTTYAMFYKPLQASFYIFLALMGLYILKKIDISIKPQKKEETENVIISEAVN
;
A
#
# COMPACT_ATOMS: atom_id res chain seq x y z
N PHE A 1 -15.42 4.39 -30.58
CA PHE A 1 -15.94 4.03 -31.92
C PHE A 1 -16.85 2.82 -31.77
N PRO A 2 -17.91 2.64 -32.58
CA PRO A 2 -18.70 1.41 -32.55
C PRO A 2 -17.81 0.22 -32.90
N ILE A 3 -17.91 -0.87 -32.14
CA ILE A 3 -17.12 -2.08 -32.33
C ILE A 3 -17.85 -2.95 -33.36
N PHE A 4 -17.21 -3.18 -34.50
CA PHE A 4 -17.67 -4.10 -35.53
C PHE A 4 -16.85 -5.40 -35.50
N GLY A 5 -17.28 -6.43 -36.22
CA GLY A 5 -16.66 -7.75 -36.20
C GLY A 5 -15.13 -7.70 -36.43
N GLY A 6 -14.38 -8.33 -35.52
CA GLY A 6 -12.91 -8.41 -35.56
C GLY A 6 -12.18 -7.18 -35.02
N TRP A 7 -12.89 -6.15 -34.55
CA TRP A 7 -12.26 -4.99 -33.93
C TRP A 7 -11.95 -5.27 -32.46
N HIS A 8 -10.73 -4.90 -32.05
CA HIS A 8 -10.26 -5.11 -30.69
C HIS A 8 -10.29 -3.78 -29.94
N TYR A 9 -10.74 -3.81 -28.69
CA TYR A 9 -10.80 -2.64 -27.82
C TYR A 9 -10.32 -3.00 -26.43
N ASN A 10 -9.35 -2.24 -25.92
CA ASN A 10 -8.84 -2.38 -24.56
C ASN A 10 -9.27 -1.15 -23.75
N PHE A 11 -9.90 -1.40 -22.61
CA PHE A 11 -10.38 -0.38 -21.70
C PHE A 11 -10.23 -0.85 -20.26
N THR A 12 -10.23 0.12 -19.35
CA THR A 12 -10.15 -0.13 -17.91
C THR A 12 -11.30 0.59 -17.24
N ILE A 13 -12.05 -0.15 -16.43
CA ILE A 13 -13.11 0.37 -15.56
C ILE A 13 -12.74 0.11 -14.12
N GLY A 14 -13.15 1.00 -13.23
CA GLY A 14 -12.90 0.89 -11.80
C GLY A 14 -13.90 1.72 -11.01
N TRP A 15 -14.22 1.26 -9.81
CA TRP A 15 -15.13 1.91 -8.89
C TRP A 15 -14.79 1.49 -7.46
N ASP A 16 -15.26 2.27 -6.49
CA ASP A 16 -15.03 2.02 -5.07
C ASP A 16 -16.31 1.55 -4.39
N TYR A 17 -16.18 0.54 -3.52
CA TYR A 17 -17.25 0.08 -2.65
C TYR A 17 -16.89 0.21 -1.17
N ALA A 18 -17.92 0.29 -0.33
CA ALA A 18 -17.74 0.23 1.11
C ALA A 18 -17.26 -1.18 1.54
N LEU A 19 -16.10 -1.25 2.18
CA LEU A 19 -15.45 -2.51 2.55
C LEU A 19 -16.32 -3.41 3.44
N ASN A 20 -17.21 -2.81 4.23
CA ASN A 20 -18.14 -3.51 5.13
C ASN A 20 -19.15 -4.43 4.41
N GLN A 21 -19.30 -4.29 3.09
CA GLN A 21 -20.15 -5.16 2.26
C GLN A 21 -19.46 -6.48 1.94
N PHE A 22 -18.13 -6.47 1.80
CA PHE A 22 -17.33 -7.61 1.34
C PHE A 22 -16.52 -8.27 2.45
N VAL A 23 -16.12 -7.51 3.47
CA VAL A 23 -15.28 -8.00 4.57
C VAL A 23 -16.07 -8.08 5.87
N ARG A 24 -15.91 -9.22 6.56
CA ARG A 24 -16.35 -9.42 7.94
C ARG A 24 -15.12 -9.60 8.83
N GLN A 25 -15.13 -8.94 9.98
CA GLN A 25 -14.05 -9.01 10.96
C GLN A 25 -14.50 -9.82 12.18
N ASN A 26 -13.58 -10.62 12.71
CA ASN A 26 -13.64 -11.28 14.00
C ASN A 26 -12.30 -11.12 14.71
N ASN A 27 -12.20 -10.17 15.65
CA ASN A 27 -10.94 -9.78 16.30
C ASN A 27 -9.84 -9.40 15.29
N GLU A 28 -8.76 -10.19 15.19
CA GLU A 28 -7.66 -9.98 14.24
C GLU A 28 -7.81 -10.84 12.96
N GLU A 29 -8.90 -11.61 12.84
CA GLU A 29 -9.21 -12.38 11.64
C GLU A 29 -10.26 -11.67 10.79
N TYR A 30 -10.05 -11.72 9.49
CA TYR A 30 -10.89 -11.08 8.50
C TYR A 30 -11.26 -12.09 7.42
N ILE A 31 -12.53 -12.06 7.02
CA ILE A 31 -13.07 -12.90 5.96
C ILE A 31 -13.54 -11.97 4.85
N LEU A 32 -12.85 -12.03 3.73
CA LEU A 32 -13.23 -11.36 2.49
C LEU A 32 -14.06 -12.33 1.65
N LYS A 33 -15.25 -11.91 1.23
CA LYS A 33 -16.07 -12.61 0.24
C LYS A 33 -16.21 -11.72 -0.98
N ALA A 34 -15.66 -12.13 -2.12
CA ALA A 34 -15.71 -11.39 -3.38
C ALA A 34 -16.26 -12.27 -4.50
N ASN A 35 -16.99 -11.67 -5.44
CA ASN A 35 -17.41 -12.36 -6.66
C ASN A 35 -16.20 -12.48 -7.60
N ILE A 36 -16.14 -13.56 -8.37
CA ILE A 36 -15.05 -13.79 -9.33
C ILE A 36 -15.08 -12.78 -10.47
N LEU A 37 -16.29 -12.45 -10.91
CA LEU A 37 -16.53 -11.61 -12.07
C LEU A 37 -17.72 -10.70 -11.79
N ASP A 38 -17.50 -9.40 -12.03
CA ASP A 38 -18.56 -8.40 -12.13
C ASP A 38 -18.39 -7.72 -13.49
N GLY A 39 -18.96 -8.39 -14.50
CA GLY A 39 -18.67 -8.18 -15.92
C GLY A 39 -19.84 -7.61 -16.71
N ILE A 40 -19.63 -7.48 -18.02
CA ILE A 40 -20.68 -7.09 -18.96
C ILE A 40 -21.57 -8.32 -19.18
N TYR A 41 -22.88 -8.09 -19.29
CA TYR A 41 -23.83 -9.16 -19.61
C TYR A 41 -23.54 -9.78 -20.97
N ASP A 42 -23.76 -11.10 -21.08
CA ASP A 42 -23.64 -11.86 -22.34
C ASP A 42 -22.22 -11.82 -22.95
N ALA A 43 -21.21 -11.92 -22.09
CA ALA A 43 -19.81 -11.99 -22.47
C ALA A 43 -19.17 -13.34 -22.07
N THR A 44 -18.22 -13.79 -22.88
CA THR A 44 -17.35 -14.94 -22.61
C THR A 44 -15.92 -14.45 -22.44
N TYR A 45 -15.22 -15.02 -21.47
CA TYR A 45 -13.88 -14.64 -21.09
C TYR A 45 -12.93 -15.82 -21.25
N ASP A 46 -11.94 -15.68 -22.13
CA ASP A 46 -10.95 -16.73 -22.37
C ASP A 46 -10.03 -16.94 -21.16
N GLN A 47 -9.50 -15.83 -20.62
CA GLN A 47 -8.62 -15.84 -19.44
C GLN A 47 -8.98 -14.68 -18.51
N VAL A 48 -9.16 -15.00 -17.22
CA VAL A 48 -9.42 -14.03 -16.16
C VAL A 48 -8.39 -14.22 -15.06
N GLU A 49 -7.72 -13.13 -14.68
CA GLU A 49 -6.84 -13.09 -13.53
C GLU A 49 -7.46 -12.19 -12.45
N LEU A 50 -7.96 -12.81 -11.39
CA LEU A 50 -8.48 -12.10 -10.23
C LEU A 50 -7.34 -11.84 -9.25
N ASN A 51 -6.97 -10.57 -9.09
CA ASN A 51 -5.93 -10.14 -8.17
C ASN A 51 -6.58 -9.50 -6.94
N VAL A 52 -6.39 -10.10 -5.77
CA VAL A 52 -6.83 -9.54 -4.50
C VAL A 52 -5.62 -9.01 -3.76
N TYR A 53 -5.66 -7.72 -3.44
CA TYR A 53 -4.62 -7.02 -2.70
C TYR A 53 -5.03 -6.87 -1.24
N LEU A 54 -4.30 -7.54 -0.36
CA LEU A 54 -4.46 -7.44 1.08
C LEU A 54 -3.52 -6.36 1.66
N PRO A 55 -3.88 -5.75 2.81
CA PRO A 55 -3.01 -4.82 3.51
C PRO A 55 -1.61 -5.40 3.79
N GLU A 56 -0.61 -4.52 3.88
CA GLU A 56 0.74 -4.90 4.28
C GLU A 56 0.75 -5.58 5.65
N GLY A 57 1.43 -6.72 5.78
CA GLY A 57 1.45 -7.51 7.01
C GLY A 57 0.20 -8.36 7.23
N ALA A 58 -0.69 -8.46 6.24
CA ALA A 58 -1.76 -9.45 6.24
C ALA A 58 -1.21 -10.85 5.93
N GLU A 59 -1.59 -11.81 6.76
CA GLU A 59 -1.21 -13.22 6.62
C GLU A 59 -2.42 -14.03 6.13
N ILE A 60 -2.27 -14.75 5.02
CA ILE A 60 -3.33 -15.59 4.48
C ILE A 60 -3.39 -16.89 5.30
N ILE A 61 -4.54 -17.16 5.91
CA ILE A 61 -4.77 -18.38 6.70
C ILE A 61 -5.33 -19.48 5.81
N ASP A 62 -6.36 -19.16 5.04
CA ASP A 62 -7.14 -20.13 4.30
C ASP A 62 -7.89 -19.44 3.14
N TYR A 63 -8.19 -20.19 2.10
CA TYR A 63 -8.97 -19.74 0.95
C TYR A 63 -9.91 -20.85 0.48
N ALA A 64 -11.15 -20.48 0.19
CA ALA A 64 -12.12 -21.37 -0.42
C ALA A 64 -12.39 -20.90 -1.86
N LEU A 65 -12.10 -21.79 -2.80
CA LEU A 65 -12.30 -21.57 -4.21
C LEU A 65 -13.49 -22.37 -4.72
N PRO A 66 -14.33 -21.80 -5.60
CA PRO A 66 -15.28 -22.58 -6.36
C PRO A 66 -14.54 -23.47 -7.38
N PHE A 67 -15.26 -24.45 -7.93
CA PHE A 67 -14.71 -25.46 -8.83
C PHE A 67 -14.03 -24.83 -10.06
N GLY A 68 -12.92 -25.43 -10.51
CA GLY A 68 -12.27 -25.10 -11.78
C GLY A 68 -11.28 -23.94 -11.74
N ILE A 69 -10.83 -23.53 -10.55
CA ILE A 69 -9.77 -22.51 -10.38
C ILE A 69 -8.46 -23.20 -10.03
N ASP A 70 -7.38 -22.78 -10.67
CA ASP A 70 -6.03 -23.23 -10.36
C ASP A 70 -5.58 -22.80 -8.96
N GLU A 71 -4.53 -23.44 -8.44
CA GLU A 71 -3.94 -23.03 -7.17
C GLU A 71 -3.50 -21.56 -7.22
N PRO A 72 -3.85 -20.74 -6.21
CA PRO A 72 -3.55 -19.33 -6.21
C PRO A 72 -2.06 -19.08 -6.02
N THR A 73 -1.53 -18.11 -6.76
CA THR A 73 -0.15 -17.64 -6.57
C THR A 73 -0.16 -16.48 -5.59
N ILE A 74 0.63 -16.60 -4.52
CA ILE A 74 0.85 -15.54 -3.55
C ILE A 74 2.14 -14.79 -3.92
N SER A 75 2.03 -13.48 -4.09
CA SER A 75 3.14 -12.58 -4.35
C SER A 75 3.03 -11.32 -3.49
N HIS A 76 4.04 -10.47 -3.56
CA HIS A 76 4.04 -9.17 -2.91
C HIS A 76 4.20 -8.07 -3.95
N GLU A 77 3.40 -7.01 -3.82
CA GLU A 77 3.44 -5.87 -4.73
C GLU A 77 3.50 -4.58 -3.90
N THR A 78 4.46 -3.71 -4.24
CA THR A 78 4.65 -2.44 -3.54
C THR A 78 3.78 -1.36 -4.18
N SER A 79 3.06 -0.65 -3.33
CA SER A 79 2.22 0.50 -3.70
C SER A 79 2.70 1.76 -2.98
N TYR A 80 1.87 2.79 -2.97
CA TYR A 80 2.15 4.05 -2.30
C TYR A 80 2.33 3.87 -0.79
N LEU A 81 3.35 4.50 -0.23
CA LEU A 81 3.68 4.49 1.20
C LEU A 81 4.01 3.10 1.78
N ASP A 82 4.28 2.13 0.91
CA ASP A 82 4.82 0.84 1.34
C ASP A 82 6.35 0.96 1.43
N VAL A 83 6.88 0.80 2.63
CA VAL A 83 8.33 0.88 2.91
C VAL A 83 8.90 -0.47 3.35
N GLY A 84 8.06 -1.47 3.59
CA GLY A 84 8.43 -2.85 3.89
C GLY A 84 8.21 -3.79 2.70
N THR A 85 7.59 -4.94 2.96
CA THR A 85 7.36 -6.01 1.99
C THR A 85 6.28 -5.67 0.96
N GLY A 86 5.46 -4.64 1.22
CA GLY A 86 4.34 -4.24 0.36
C GLY A 86 3.05 -4.99 0.66
N HIS A 87 2.06 -4.83 -0.20
CA HIS A 87 0.77 -5.51 -0.09
C HIS A 87 0.92 -7.00 -0.44
N THR A 88 0.21 -7.87 0.29
CA THR A 88 0.12 -9.29 -0.05
C THR A 88 -0.89 -9.44 -1.19
N ARG A 89 -0.42 -9.87 -2.36
CA ARG A 89 -1.24 -10.12 -3.54
C ARG A 89 -1.52 -11.61 -3.67
N ILE A 90 -2.78 -11.98 -3.75
CA ILE A 90 -3.19 -13.34 -4.12
C ILE A 90 -3.84 -13.30 -5.52
N THR A 91 -3.30 -14.11 -6.42
CA THR A 91 -3.70 -14.15 -7.83
C THR A 91 -4.40 -15.47 -8.12
N PHE A 92 -5.64 -15.40 -8.56
CA PHE A 92 -6.42 -16.55 -9.02
C PHE A 92 -6.49 -16.51 -10.55
N ARG A 93 -6.10 -17.60 -11.19
CA ARG A 93 -6.17 -17.77 -12.65
C ARG A 93 -7.36 -18.66 -13.00
N ILE A 94 -8.17 -18.20 -13.94
CA ILE A 94 -9.39 -18.87 -14.37
C ILE A 94 -9.44 -18.81 -15.89
N GLU A 95 -9.68 -19.96 -16.51
CA GLU A 95 -9.82 -20.09 -17.96
C GLU A 95 -11.27 -20.39 -18.32
N ASN A 96 -11.71 -19.91 -19.49
CA ASN A 96 -13.01 -20.20 -20.09
C ASN A 96 -14.21 -19.89 -19.17
N LEU A 97 -14.32 -18.63 -18.71
CA LEU A 97 -15.41 -18.18 -17.86
C LEU A 97 -16.58 -17.62 -18.70
N ILE A 98 -17.80 -17.99 -18.31
CA ILE A 98 -19.05 -17.52 -18.94
C ILE A 98 -19.80 -16.61 -17.95
N ASP A 99 -20.49 -15.57 -18.43
CA ASP A 99 -21.25 -14.63 -17.58
C ASP A 99 -22.24 -15.31 -16.60
N GLU A 100 -22.81 -16.48 -16.94
CA GLU A 100 -23.67 -17.25 -16.03
C GLU A 100 -22.98 -17.65 -14.71
N MET A 101 -21.65 -17.74 -14.72
CA MET A 101 -20.82 -18.09 -13.57
C MET A 101 -20.46 -16.90 -12.69
N LYS A 102 -20.99 -15.69 -12.95
CA LYS A 102 -20.73 -14.48 -12.14
C LYS A 102 -21.09 -14.60 -10.66
N ASN A 103 -22.01 -15.51 -10.32
CA ASN A 103 -22.46 -15.75 -8.94
C ASN A 103 -21.46 -16.58 -8.12
N LEU A 104 -20.37 -17.04 -8.74
CA LEU A 104 -19.30 -17.73 -8.03
C LEU A 104 -18.50 -16.75 -7.18
N VAL A 105 -18.26 -17.17 -5.93
CA VAL A 105 -17.62 -16.34 -4.90
C VAL A 105 -16.33 -16.98 -4.43
N VAL A 106 -15.31 -16.17 -4.27
CA VAL A 106 -14.07 -16.53 -3.57
C VAL A 106 -14.18 -16.04 -2.15
N VAL A 107 -13.81 -16.92 -1.21
CA VAL A 107 -13.74 -16.58 0.22
C VAL A 107 -12.30 -16.69 0.67
N LEU A 108 -11.76 -15.59 1.21
CA LEU A 108 -10.40 -15.48 1.67
C LEU A 108 -10.40 -15.15 3.16
N ARG A 109 -9.73 -16.00 3.96
CA ARG A 109 -9.52 -15.78 5.39
C ARG A 109 -8.09 -15.33 5.60
N TYR A 110 -7.94 -14.13 6.15
CA TYR A 110 -6.63 -13.56 6.47
C TYR A 110 -6.60 -13.00 7.88
N ARG A 111 -5.42 -12.98 8.48
CA ARG A 111 -5.15 -12.34 9.76
C ARG A 111 -4.51 -10.98 9.52
N TYR A 112 -4.97 -9.98 10.24
CA TYR A 112 -4.39 -8.64 10.23
C TYR A 112 -4.30 -8.10 11.65
N THR A 113 -3.10 -8.14 12.20
CA THR A 113 -2.82 -7.73 13.58
C THR A 113 -2.87 -6.21 13.71
N THR A 114 -3.33 -5.73 14.87
CA THR A 114 -3.43 -4.29 15.17
C THR A 114 -2.08 -3.56 15.02
N TYR A 115 -0.97 -4.23 15.35
CA TYR A 115 0.38 -3.73 15.14
C TYR A 115 0.67 -3.41 13.67
N ALA A 116 0.28 -4.29 12.74
CA ALA A 116 0.47 -4.08 11.30
C ALA A 116 -0.35 -2.88 10.78
N MET A 117 -1.50 -2.58 11.40
CA MET A 117 -2.29 -1.38 11.11
C MET A 117 -1.57 -0.08 11.48
N PHE A 118 -0.92 -0.04 12.65
CA PHE A 118 -0.16 1.13 13.08
C PHE A 118 1.24 1.22 12.47
N TYR A 119 1.73 0.15 11.85
CA TYR A 119 3.06 0.11 11.26
C TYR A 119 3.26 1.17 10.17
N LYS A 120 2.30 1.30 9.24
CA LYS A 120 2.35 2.30 8.16
C LYS A 120 2.47 3.75 8.68
N PRO A 121 1.56 4.26 9.53
CA PRO A 121 1.65 5.64 10.03
C PRO A 121 2.89 5.85 10.92
N LEU A 122 3.34 4.82 11.66
CA LEU A 122 4.55 4.90 12.47
C LEU A 122 5.80 5.09 11.59
N GLN A 123 5.93 4.32 10.51
CA GLN A 123 7.05 4.46 9.59
C GLN A 123 7.04 5.80 8.85
N ALA A 124 5.87 6.23 8.36
CA ALA A 124 5.74 7.56 7.75
C ALA A 124 6.19 8.67 8.70
N SER A 125 5.76 8.60 9.97
CA SER A 125 6.17 9.55 11.01
C SER A 125 7.67 9.48 11.30
N PHE A 126 8.25 8.28 11.31
CA PHE A 126 9.68 8.06 11.51
C PHE A 126 10.53 8.71 10.41
N TYR A 127 10.16 8.60 9.14
CA TYR A 127 10.89 9.26 8.05
C TYR A 127 10.81 10.78 8.12
N ILE A 128 9.64 11.33 8.45
CA ILE A 128 9.48 12.78 8.65
C ILE A 128 10.36 13.25 9.82
N PHE A 129 10.35 12.51 10.93
CA PHE A 129 11.19 12.80 12.08
C PHE A 129 12.68 12.77 11.72
N LEU A 130 13.13 11.77 10.97
CA LEU A 130 14.51 11.66 10.52
C LEU A 130 14.93 12.83 9.61
N ALA A 131 14.04 13.27 8.71
CA ALA A 131 14.28 14.43 7.87
C ALA A 131 14.44 15.72 8.69
N LEU A 132 13.56 15.95 9.68
CA LEU A 132 13.65 17.11 10.58
C LEU A 132 14.90 17.06 11.46
N MET A 133 15.26 15.87 11.96
CA MET A 133 16.49 15.65 12.72
C MET A 133 17.72 15.95 11.86
N GLY A 134 17.73 15.50 10.61
CA GLY A 134 18.79 15.81 9.64
C GLY A 134 18.95 17.32 9.43
N LEU A 135 17.84 18.05 9.23
CA LEU A 135 17.87 19.51 9.13
C LEU A 135 18.36 20.19 10.41
N TYR A 136 17.98 19.68 11.59
CA TYR A 136 18.46 20.19 12.87
C TYR A 136 19.98 20.04 13.01
N ILE A 137 20.54 18.87 12.65
CA ILE A 137 21.97 18.62 12.69
C ILE A 137 22.71 19.52 11.67
N LEU A 138 22.19 19.64 10.45
CA LEU A 138 22.77 20.52 9.43
C LEU A 138 22.83 21.98 9.89
N LYS A 139 21.82 22.46 10.63
CA LYS A 139 21.85 23.80 11.24
C LYS A 139 22.87 23.96 12.36
N LYS A 140 23.28 22.87 13.02
CA LYS A 140 24.26 22.88 14.11
C LYS A 140 25.70 22.81 13.62
N ILE A 141 25.93 22.36 12.39
CA ILE A 141 27.26 22.32 11.80
C ILE A 141 27.59 23.72 11.29
N ASP A 142 28.56 24.39 11.93
CA ASP A 142 29.08 25.66 11.45
C ASP A 142 30.11 25.40 10.33
N ILE A 143 29.76 25.76 9.09
CA ILE A 143 30.62 25.63 7.90
C ILE A 143 31.30 26.98 7.59
N SER A 144 31.37 27.90 8.57
CA SER A 144 32.02 29.19 8.37
C SER A 144 33.54 29.06 8.24
N ILE A 145 34.08 29.53 7.11
CA ILE A 145 35.52 29.49 6.77
C ILE A 145 36.26 30.75 7.28
N LYS A 146 35.63 31.60 8.08
CA LYS A 146 36.31 32.79 8.64
C LYS A 146 36.97 32.45 9.99
N PRO A 147 38.26 32.77 10.20
CA PRO A 147 38.89 32.60 11.50
C PRO A 147 38.20 33.54 12.49
N GLN A 148 37.74 33.02 13.62
CA GLN A 148 37.07 33.82 14.65
C GLN A 148 38.05 34.87 15.19
N LYS A 149 37.74 36.15 14.93
CA LYS A 149 38.43 37.27 15.56
C LYS A 149 37.84 37.42 16.96
N LYS A 150 38.63 37.13 18.00
CA LYS A 150 38.26 37.34 19.40
C LYS A 150 37.80 38.79 19.62
N GLU A 151 36.53 38.97 19.94
CA GLU A 151 35.94 40.23 20.44
C GLU A 151 36.17 40.42 21.96
N GLU A 152 37.04 39.63 22.59
CA GLU A 152 37.34 39.73 24.04
C GLU A 152 38.17 40.98 24.43
N THR A 153 38.78 41.70 23.48
CA THR A 153 39.72 42.78 23.82
C THR A 153 39.07 44.16 24.00
N GLU A 154 37.82 44.37 23.59
CA GLU A 154 37.18 45.70 23.65
C GLU A 154 36.57 45.99 25.03
N ASN A 155 36.17 44.95 25.78
CA ASN A 155 35.61 45.12 27.13
C ASN A 155 36.68 45.37 28.21
N VAL A 156 37.94 45.02 27.98
CA VAL A 156 39.04 45.29 28.93
C VAL A 156 39.46 46.76 28.88
N ILE A 157 39.54 47.34 27.67
CA ILE A 157 39.99 48.73 27.47
C ILE A 157 38.98 49.74 28.05
N ILE A 158 37.68 49.44 28.00
CA ILE A 158 36.66 50.32 28.60
C ILE A 158 36.70 50.27 30.14
N SER A 159 37.12 49.14 30.74
CA SER A 159 37.26 49.04 32.20
C SER A 159 38.54 49.70 32.75
N GLU A 160 39.62 49.74 31.98
CA GLU A 160 40.86 50.44 32.35
C GLU A 160 40.80 51.95 32.10
N ALA A 161 39.90 52.44 31.25
CA ALA A 161 39.72 53.87 30.98
C ALA A 161 38.80 54.59 32.00
N VAL A 162 38.15 53.84 32.92
CA VAL A 162 37.18 54.36 33.90
C VAL A 162 37.70 54.31 35.35
N ASN A 163 38.97 53.92 35.56
CA ASN A 163 39.66 53.94 36.85
C ASN A 163 40.85 54.92 36.81
#